data_AF-A0A818YTP1-F1
#
_entry.id   AF-A0A818YTP1-F1
#
_cell.length_a   1.000
_cell.length_b   1.000
_cell.length_c   1.000
_cell.angle_alpha   90.00
_cell.angle_beta   90.00
_cell.angle_gamma   90.00
#
_symmetry.space_group_name_H-M   'P 1'
#
loop_
_entity.id
_entity.type
_entity.pdbx_description
1 polymer ?
#
loop_
_entity_poly.entity_id
_entity_poly.type
_entity_poly.pdbx_seq_one_letter_code
_entity_poly.pdbx_strand_id
1 'polypeptide(L)'
;MAPNNIKEAEEAVIKEDQWNYHYTNTTGAGRKTFFQCNKANRSKRIVQELFELKLKLKAIIEMLHERASTVPSIHQLNSFLRTVKSTELGSTSISLGKNVQWCLESSQSMPESDDTPFFASYEIIYDKIYIS
;
A
#
# COMPACT_ATOMS: atom_id res chain seq x y z
N MET A 1 -24.65 31.39 -20.03
CA MET A 1 -24.52 30.04 -20.61
C MET A 1 -23.03 29.69 -20.63
N ALA A 2 -22.55 28.90 -19.67
CA ALA A 2 -21.15 28.47 -19.65
C ALA A 2 -20.99 27.27 -20.61
N PRO A 3 -20.00 27.27 -21.51
CA PRO A 3 -19.81 26.14 -22.41
C PRO A 3 -19.49 24.86 -21.61
N ASN A 4 -20.39 23.90 -21.77
CA ASN A 4 -20.28 22.50 -21.38
C ASN A 4 -19.21 21.84 -22.26
N ASN A 5 -17.94 21.96 -21.92
CA ASN A 5 -16.93 21.14 -22.58
C ASN A 5 -15.98 20.51 -21.57
N ILE A 6 -16.55 19.63 -20.75
CA ILE A 6 -15.79 18.73 -19.86
C ILE A 6 -14.68 18.04 -20.67
N LYS A 7 -14.94 17.64 -21.92
CA LYS A 7 -13.94 17.04 -22.80
C LYS A 7 -12.75 17.96 -23.08
N GLU A 8 -12.99 19.24 -23.35
CA GLU A 8 -11.93 20.21 -23.60
C GLU A 8 -11.08 20.47 -22.35
N ALA A 9 -11.70 20.46 -21.16
CA ALA A 9 -10.97 20.50 -19.89
C ALA A 9 -10.14 19.23 -19.65
N GLU A 10 -10.67 18.05 -19.98
CA GLU A 10 -9.93 16.78 -19.88
C GLU A 10 -8.76 16.73 -20.88
N GLU A 11 -8.97 17.16 -22.13
CA GLU A 11 -7.95 17.24 -23.16
C GLU A 11 -6.83 18.24 -22.81
N ALA A 12 -7.17 19.39 -22.22
CA ALA A 12 -6.18 20.35 -21.74
C ALA A 12 -5.28 19.74 -20.65
N VAL A 13 -5.87 18.99 -19.71
CA VAL A 13 -5.13 18.31 -18.63
C VAL A 13 -4.23 17.20 -19.18
N ILE A 14 -4.70 16.41 -20.16
CA ILE A 14 -3.89 15.37 -20.81
C ILE A 14 -2.71 15.98 -21.58
N LYS A 15 -2.93 17.10 -22.27
CA LYS A 15 -1.90 17.78 -23.08
C LYS A 15 -0.74 18.34 -22.26
N GLU A 16 -0.96 18.67 -20.99
CA GLU A 16 0.08 19.20 -20.11
C GLU A 16 1.13 18.16 -19.68
N ASP A 17 0.92 16.86 -19.96
CA ASP A 17 1.78 15.73 -19.55
C ASP A 17 2.12 15.72 -18.04
N GLN A 18 1.32 16.46 -17.27
CA GLN A 18 1.49 16.69 -15.85
C GLN A 18 0.51 15.87 -15.01
N TRP A 19 -0.24 14.94 -15.61
CA TRP A 19 -1.31 14.19 -14.93
C TRP A 19 -1.39 12.74 -15.45
N ASN A 20 -1.25 11.72 -14.57
CA ASN A 20 -1.12 10.30 -14.97
C ASN A 20 -2.24 9.38 -14.49
N TYR A 21 -3.04 9.79 -13.49
CA TYR A 21 -4.07 8.91 -12.92
C TYR A 21 -5.45 9.53 -13.02
N HIS A 22 -6.37 8.75 -13.59
CA HIS A 22 -7.78 9.07 -13.73
C HIS A 22 -8.57 8.08 -12.88
N TYR A 23 -9.32 8.57 -11.90
CA TYR A 23 -10.38 7.78 -11.29
C TYR A 23 -11.67 8.58 -11.37
N THR A 24 -12.72 7.92 -11.85
CA THR A 24 -14.06 8.50 -11.92
C THR A 24 -14.95 7.86 -10.89
N ASN A 25 -15.55 8.69 -10.04
CA ASN A 25 -16.55 8.27 -9.08
C ASN A 25 -17.92 8.82 -9.52
N THR A 26 -18.92 7.94 -9.56
CA THR A 26 -20.30 8.32 -9.83
C THR A 26 -21.04 8.37 -8.49
N THR A 27 -21.46 9.57 -8.12
CA THR A 27 -22.26 9.82 -6.90
C THR A 27 -23.68 10.22 -7.29
N GLY A 28 -24.61 10.27 -6.33
CA GLY A 28 -25.97 10.80 -6.57
C GLY A 28 -26.00 12.25 -7.08
N ALA A 29 -24.90 12.98 -6.97
CA ALA A 29 -24.70 14.34 -7.48
C ALA A 29 -24.03 14.41 -8.87
N GLY A 30 -23.77 13.25 -9.51
CA GLY A 30 -23.14 13.15 -10.82
C GLY A 30 -21.74 12.52 -10.81
N ARG A 31 -21.09 12.55 -11.98
CA ARG A 31 -19.75 11.99 -12.23
C ARG A 31 -18.68 13.02 -11.87
N LYS A 32 -17.75 12.64 -10.99
CA LYS A 32 -16.56 13.42 -10.66
C LYS A 32 -15.32 12.71 -11.21
N THR A 33 -14.52 13.43 -11.98
CA THR A 33 -13.21 12.97 -12.47
C THR A 33 -12.11 13.58 -11.61
N PHE A 34 -11.25 12.74 -11.06
CA PHE A 34 -10.09 13.17 -10.28
C PHE A 34 -8.81 12.91 -11.07
N PHE A 35 -7.95 13.93 -11.13
CA PHE A 35 -6.65 13.87 -11.80
C PHE A 35 -5.53 13.94 -10.76
N GLN A 36 -4.56 13.05 -10.85
CA GLN A 36 -3.36 13.08 -10.01
C GLN A 36 -2.19 13.73 -10.73
N CYS A 37 -1.57 14.73 -10.12
CA CYS A 37 -0.42 15.44 -10.70
C CYS A 37 0.86 14.59 -10.72
N ASN A 38 1.53 14.56 -11.88
CA ASN A 38 2.79 13.88 -12.18
C ASN A 38 3.97 14.44 -11.41
N LYS A 39 3.95 15.73 -11.05
CA LYS A 39 5.02 16.33 -10.23
C LYS A 39 5.19 15.58 -8.91
N ALA A 40 4.08 15.19 -8.28
CA ALA A 40 4.12 14.39 -7.05
C ALA A 40 4.64 12.97 -7.28
N ASN A 41 4.40 12.38 -8.45
CA ASN A 41 4.89 11.05 -8.81
C ASN A 41 6.38 11.05 -9.21
N ARG A 42 6.90 12.14 -9.78
CA ARG A 42 8.32 12.28 -10.12
C ARG A 42 9.21 12.20 -8.88
N SER A 43 8.87 12.95 -7.82
CA SER A 43 9.63 12.90 -6.57
C SER A 43 9.59 11.51 -5.93
N LYS A 44 8.45 10.81 -5.99
CA LYS A 44 8.32 9.43 -5.48
C LYS A 44 9.18 8.44 -6.25
N ARG A 45 9.22 8.54 -7.58
CA ARG A 45 10.08 7.69 -8.43
C ARG A 45 11.56 7.91 -8.13
N ILE A 46 11.99 9.17 -8.05
CA ILE A 46 13.38 9.50 -7.68
C ILE A 46 13.70 8.93 -6.29
N VAL A 47 12.84 9.13 -5.29
CA VAL A 47 13.05 8.53 -3.96
C VAL A 47 13.21 7.02 -4.02
N GLN A 48 12.37 6.34 -4.82
CA GLN A 48 12.42 4.90 -4.98
C GLN A 48 13.73 4.43 -5.64
N GLU A 49 14.13 5.03 -6.77
CA GLU A 49 15.40 4.72 -7.45
C GLU A 49 16.60 4.92 -6.52
N LEU A 50 16.62 6.02 -5.77
CA LEU A 50 17.70 6.31 -4.81
C LEU A 50 17.70 5.34 -3.63
N PHE A 51 16.53 4.87 -3.23
CA PHE A 51 16.39 3.87 -2.18
C PHE A 51 16.87 2.49 -2.63
N GLU A 52 16.57 2.09 -3.87
CA GLU A 52 17.05 0.85 -4.50
C GLU A 52 18.58 0.82 -4.60
N LEU A 53 19.22 1.98 -4.81
CA LEU A 53 20.68 2.16 -4.72
C LEU A 53 21.24 2.04 -3.28
N LYS A 54 20.41 1.69 -2.29
CA LYS A 54 20.74 1.54 -0.87
C LYS A 54 21.33 2.80 -0.22
N LEU A 55 20.95 3.98 -0.73
CA LEU A 55 21.34 5.25 -0.12
C LEU A 55 20.64 5.46 1.23
N LYS A 56 21.34 6.09 2.17
CA LYS A 56 20.76 6.50 3.44
C LYS A 56 19.77 7.65 3.23
N LEU A 57 18.72 7.68 4.04
CA LEU A 57 17.66 8.70 4.01
C LEU A 57 18.17 10.15 3.95
N LYS A 58 19.23 10.47 4.71
CA LYS A 58 19.85 11.82 4.70
C LYS A 58 20.38 12.19 3.31
N ALA A 59 21.09 11.28 2.66
CA ALA A 59 21.62 11.49 1.31
C ALA A 59 20.50 11.61 0.27
N ILE A 60 19.40 10.85 0.43
CA ILE A 60 18.23 10.98 -0.44
C ILE A 60 17.61 12.40 -0.31
N ILE A 61 17.50 12.91 0.91
CA ILE A 61 16.98 14.26 1.17
C ILE A 61 17.88 15.34 0.56
N GLU A 62 19.20 15.22 0.74
CA GLU A 62 20.18 16.14 0.13
C GLU A 62 20.06 16.15 -1.39
N MET A 63 19.95 14.98 -2.04
CA MET A 63 19.77 14.93 -3.50
C MET A 63 18.40 15.42 -3.98
N LEU A 64 17.36 15.32 -3.14
CA LEU A 64 16.06 15.92 -3.44
C LEU A 64 16.10 17.44 -3.31
N HIS A 65 16.88 18.00 -2.38
CA HIS A 65 17.11 19.45 -2.30
C HIS A 65 17.73 20.01 -3.58
N GLU A 66 18.61 19.26 -4.23
CA GLU A 66 19.26 19.69 -5.47
C GLU A 66 18.34 19.58 -6.71
N ARG A 67 17.37 18.66 -6.70
CA ARG A 67 16.61 18.27 -7.90
C ARG A 67 15.12 18.60 -7.87
N ALA A 68 14.54 18.81 -6.70
CA ALA A 68 13.11 18.99 -6.52
C ALA A 68 12.78 20.37 -5.94
N SER A 69 11.69 20.97 -6.44
CA SER A 69 11.21 22.27 -5.93
C SER A 69 10.62 22.18 -4.51
N THR A 70 10.25 20.99 -4.06
CA THR A 70 9.71 20.75 -2.71
C THR A 70 10.33 19.50 -2.11
N VAL A 71 10.91 19.64 -0.92
CA VAL A 71 11.56 18.55 -0.21
C VAL A 71 10.60 17.95 0.82
N PRO A 72 10.28 16.65 0.71
CA PRO A 72 9.43 15.98 1.68
C PRO A 72 10.16 15.82 3.02
N SER A 73 9.39 15.83 4.11
CA SER A 73 9.95 15.62 5.45
C SER A 73 10.48 14.19 5.64
N ILE A 74 11.39 14.01 6.59
CA ILE A 74 11.91 12.68 6.97
C ILE A 74 10.77 11.72 7.30
N HIS A 75 9.71 12.19 7.95
CA HIS A 75 8.56 11.36 8.30
C HIS A 75 7.78 10.91 7.05
N GLN A 76 7.56 11.82 6.10
CA GLN A 76 6.91 11.50 4.83
C GLN A 76 7.70 10.46 4.02
N LEU A 77 9.04 10.61 3.97
CA LEU A 77 9.92 9.62 3.34
C LEU A 77 9.82 8.25 4.02
N ASN A 78 9.91 8.22 5.35
CA ASN A 78 9.82 6.96 6.10
C ASN A 78 8.48 6.24 5.89
N SER A 79 7.37 7.00 5.90
CA SER A 79 6.04 6.45 5.63
C SER A 79 5.98 5.84 4.22
N PHE A 80 6.45 6.59 3.21
CA PHE A 80 6.49 6.12 1.83
C PHE A 80 7.35 4.86 1.65
N LEU A 81 8.57 4.84 2.18
CA LEU A 81 9.46 3.70 2.06
C LEU A 81 8.95 2.46 2.81
N ARG A 82 8.21 2.63 3.91
CA ARG A 82 7.52 1.51 4.56
C ARG A 82 6.47 0.91 3.64
N THR A 83 5.69 1.74 2.94
CA THR A 83 4.73 1.27 1.94
C THR A 83 5.44 0.52 0.81
N VAL A 84 6.50 1.08 0.24
CA VAL A 84 7.29 0.43 -0.83
C VAL A 84 7.83 -0.93 -0.39
N LYS A 85 8.43 -1.01 0.81
CA LYS A 85 8.89 -2.29 1.37
C LYS A 85 7.77 -3.29 1.60
N SER A 86 6.61 -2.84 2.09
CA SER A 86 5.46 -3.72 2.32
C SER A 86 4.87 -4.25 1.01
N THR A 87 4.99 -3.50 -0.09
CA THR A 87 4.56 -3.96 -1.41
C THR A 87 5.57 -4.93 -2.05
N GLU A 88 6.88 -4.72 -1.85
CA GLU A 88 7.93 -5.60 -2.39
C GLU A 88 8.07 -6.92 -1.62
N LEU A 89 8.05 -6.86 -0.29
CA LEU A 89 8.20 -8.04 0.57
C LEU A 89 6.88 -8.78 0.79
N GLY A 90 5.78 -8.24 0.25
CA GLY A 90 4.43 -8.64 0.60
C GLY A 90 4.05 -8.23 2.02
N SER A 91 2.77 -8.42 2.34
CA SER A 91 2.26 -8.27 3.71
C SER A 91 2.91 -9.33 4.60
N THR A 92 3.99 -8.98 5.30
CA THR A 92 4.55 -9.85 6.35
C THR A 92 3.55 -10.11 7.49
N SER A 93 2.49 -9.31 7.57
CA SER A 93 1.29 -9.65 8.33
C SER A 93 0.39 -10.59 7.53
N ILE A 94 0.44 -11.88 7.86
CA ILE A 94 -0.67 -12.77 7.57
C ILE A 94 -1.78 -12.45 8.60
N SER A 95 -3.02 -12.29 8.15
CA SER A 95 -4.12 -12.12 9.11
C SER A 95 -4.30 -13.42 9.91
N LEU A 96 -4.81 -13.32 11.15
CA LEU A 96 -5.06 -14.49 11.98
C LEU A 96 -5.93 -15.53 11.23
N GLY A 97 -6.95 -15.07 10.51
CA GLY A 97 -7.80 -15.93 9.68
C GLY A 97 -7.07 -16.61 8.50
N LYS A 98 -6.17 -15.90 7.80
CA LYS A 98 -5.35 -16.50 6.74
C LYS A 98 -4.33 -17.50 7.32
N ASN A 99 -3.82 -17.23 8.52
CA ASN A 99 -2.94 -18.14 9.24
C ASN A 99 -3.68 -19.43 9.62
N VAL A 100 -4.87 -19.31 10.20
CA VAL A 100 -5.73 -20.46 10.55
C VAL A 100 -6.10 -21.26 9.29
N GLN A 101 -6.48 -20.60 8.20
CA GLN A 101 -6.81 -21.27 6.93
C GLN A 101 -5.60 -22.05 6.37
N TRP A 102 -4.43 -21.41 6.29
CA TRP A 102 -3.20 -22.06 5.84
C TRP A 102 -2.84 -23.27 6.72
N CYS A 103 -3.06 -23.15 8.04
CA CYS A 103 -2.87 -24.25 8.97
C CYS A 103 -3.85 -25.39 8.71
N LEU A 104 -5.16 -25.13 8.55
CA LEU A 104 -6.17 -26.16 8.26
C LEU A 104 -5.91 -26.90 6.94
N GLU A 105 -5.34 -26.21 5.96
CA GLU A 105 -4.96 -26.79 4.67
C GLU A 105 -3.67 -27.62 4.78
N SER A 106 -2.75 -27.23 5.66
CA SER A 106 -1.44 -27.89 5.85
C SER A 106 -1.44 -28.96 6.94
N SER A 107 -2.43 -28.98 7.84
CA SER A 107 -2.50 -29.84 9.02
C SER A 107 -3.02 -31.25 8.74
N GLN A 108 -2.94 -31.73 7.50
CA GLN A 108 -3.36 -33.10 7.15
C GLN A 108 -2.47 -34.19 7.75
N SER A 109 -1.31 -33.86 8.33
CA SER A 109 -0.45 -34.85 8.99
C SER A 109 0.33 -34.27 10.17
N MET A 110 0.48 -35.08 11.22
CA MET A 110 1.44 -34.86 12.31
C MET A 110 2.84 -34.65 11.69
N PRO A 111 3.62 -33.64 12.11
CA PRO A 111 4.98 -33.47 11.61
C PRO A 111 5.82 -34.73 11.88
N GLU A 112 6.57 -35.19 10.86
CA GLU A 112 7.46 -36.35 10.97
C GLU A 112 8.80 -36.03 11.66
N SER A 113 9.10 -34.74 11.84
CA SER A 113 10.35 -34.24 12.43
C SER A 113 10.07 -33.13 13.45
N ASP A 114 10.80 -33.15 14.55
CA ASP A 114 10.72 -32.19 15.66
C ASP A 114 11.03 -30.74 15.23
N ASP A 115 11.75 -30.55 14.12
CA ASP A 115 12.07 -29.23 13.58
C ASP A 115 10.95 -28.65 12.69
N THR A 116 9.87 -29.40 12.48
CA THR A 116 8.77 -28.97 11.61
C THR A 116 7.76 -28.17 12.43
N PRO A 117 7.50 -26.89 12.08
CA PRO A 117 6.51 -26.09 12.81
C PRO A 117 5.11 -26.70 12.64
N PHE A 118 4.41 -26.87 13.76
CA PHE A 118 3.03 -27.34 13.77
C PHE A 118 2.17 -26.47 14.71
N PHE A 119 0.85 -26.53 14.51
CA PHE A 119 -0.11 -25.84 15.36
C PHE A 119 -0.98 -26.86 16.10
N ALA A 120 -1.14 -26.65 17.40
CA ALA A 120 -2.08 -27.38 18.22
C ALA A 120 -3.27 -26.47 18.56
N SER A 121 -4.49 -26.93 18.29
CA SER A 121 -5.72 -26.31 18.77
C SER A 121 -6.39 -27.24 19.78
N TYR A 122 -6.85 -26.70 20.90
CA TYR A 122 -7.63 -27.42 21.89
C TYR A 122 -8.99 -26.76 22.06
N GLU A 123 -10.04 -27.58 22.14
CA GLU A 123 -11.37 -27.14 22.51
C GLU A 123 -11.53 -27.34 24.03
N ILE A 124 -11.77 -26.25 24.76
CA ILE A 124 -12.08 -26.32 26.20
C ILE A 124 -13.60 -26.45 26.33
N ILE A 125 -14.06 -27.65 26.70
CA ILE A 125 -15.46 -27.90 27.01
C ILE A 125 -15.67 -27.61 28.50
N TYR A 126 -16.52 -26.63 28.81
CA TYR A 126 -16.95 -26.38 30.19
C TYR A 126 -18.21 -27.19 30.49
N ASP A 127 -18.13 -28.09 31.46
CA ASP A 127 -19.32 -28.78 31.97
C ASP A 127 -20.26 -27.76 32.64
N LYS A 128 -21.54 -27.78 32.24
CA LYS A 128 -22.58 -26.97 32.86
C LYS A 128 -22.76 -27.41 34.31
N ILE A 129 -22.37 -26.57 35.25
CA ILE A 129 -22.74 -26.74 36.67
C ILE A 129 -24.24 -26.49 36.76
N TYR A 130 -25.03 -27.56 36.90
CA TYR A 130 -26.43 -27.45 37.29
C TYR A 130 -26.48 -27.12 38.79
N ILE A 131 -26.90 -25.90 39.12
CA ILE A 131 -27.25 -25.52 40.48
C ILE A 131 -28.69 -25.98 40.69
N SER A 132 -28.87 -27.05 41.46
CA SER A 132 -30.18 -27.53 41.96
C SER A 132 -30.61 -26.75 43.19
#